data_AF-A0A379JR65-F1
#
_entry.id   AF-A0A379JR65-F1
#
_cell.length_a   1.000
_cell.length_b   1.000
_cell.length_c   1.000
_cell.angle_alpha   90.00
_cell.angle_beta   90.00
_cell.angle_gamma   90.00
#
_symmetry.space_group_name_H-M   'P 1'
#
loop_
_entity.id
_entity.type
_entity.pdbx_description
1 polymer ?
#
loop_
_entity_poly.entity_id
_entity_poly.type
_entity_poly.pdbx_seq_one_letter_code
_entity_poly.pdbx_strand_id
1 'polypeptide(L)'
;MKKHTATNQSQALNDLSACTTVAVDLAKRVFQVAGEDALGQVRYEARIKSREAFYEFLCKLPPSVVVLVETGPGAQAWARQLQGQGNLARILPARLVEGHRSGAKNDRNDALSILRAGRDSKISAVPIKSAASLAMQALHRARQGYVRRRTAMSNQMRGLLLEHGVALAQGDAAISHVIPRVLEDATQPLPEILRELIDELLGEWRQLGERINVLSGRLEAAANADKTAKRLMTVRGVGPIIATALLAKQTEPERFANARLYAAYFGMVPDQHSSGEKIRLGKMSKRGDGYLRSLMIQGAHAVLQQLRPDSQQPDDRRLLGWLSRLGRKEAAVRLANRNLRIAWVLLQNEQTYQRQPVNDRQAEMSH
;
A
#
# COMPACT_ATOMS: atom_id res chain seq x y z
N MET A 1 -49.86 35.24 -19.15
CA MET A 1 -49.51 34.09 -18.28
C MET A 1 -48.00 33.92 -18.28
N LYS A 2 -47.45 33.63 -17.09
CA LYS A 2 -46.08 33.95 -16.64
C LYS A 2 -44.96 33.23 -17.42
N LYS A 3 -44.01 34.00 -17.98
CA LYS A 3 -42.63 33.60 -18.28
C LYS A 3 -41.75 33.93 -17.06
N HIS A 4 -41.78 33.09 -16.02
CA HIS A 4 -40.88 33.19 -14.88
C HIS A 4 -40.68 31.79 -14.28
N THR A 5 -39.77 30.99 -14.84
CA THR A 5 -39.36 29.74 -14.16
C THR A 5 -38.01 29.15 -14.57
N ALA A 6 -37.35 29.66 -15.62
CA ALA A 6 -36.06 29.08 -16.08
C ALA A 6 -34.80 29.78 -15.51
N THR A 7 -34.89 31.02 -15.04
CA THR A 7 -33.70 31.83 -14.66
C THR A 7 -33.27 31.65 -13.19
N ASN A 8 -34.16 31.19 -12.30
CA ASN A 8 -33.85 31.07 -10.86
C ASN A 8 -33.08 29.80 -10.46
N GLN A 9 -33.06 28.74 -11.28
CA GLN A 9 -32.31 27.53 -10.93
C GLN A 9 -30.80 27.65 -11.20
N SER A 10 -30.36 28.50 -12.15
CA SER A 10 -28.94 28.67 -12.47
C SER A 10 -28.20 29.62 -11.53
N GLN A 11 -28.90 30.55 -10.86
CA GLN A 11 -28.30 31.43 -9.84
C GLN A 11 -28.08 30.74 -8.49
N ALA A 12 -28.82 29.67 -8.18
CA ALA A 12 -28.70 28.92 -6.92
C ALA A 12 -27.55 27.89 -6.91
N LEU A 13 -26.95 27.60 -8.07
CA LEU A 13 -26.00 26.50 -8.29
C LEU A 13 -24.52 26.93 -8.31
N ASN A 14 -24.21 28.13 -7.81
CA ASN A 14 -22.85 28.67 -7.74
C ASN A 14 -22.53 29.39 -6.41
N ASP A 15 -23.21 29.04 -5.32
CA ASP A 15 -22.93 29.63 -4.01
C ASP A 15 -21.93 28.76 -3.23
N LEU A 16 -20.65 29.13 -3.33
CA LEU A 16 -19.57 28.46 -2.59
C LEU A 16 -19.63 28.75 -1.08
N SER A 17 -20.23 29.88 -0.67
CA SER A 17 -20.31 30.29 0.74
C SER A 17 -21.31 29.45 1.54
N ALA A 18 -22.34 28.92 0.87
CA ALA A 18 -23.32 28.01 1.44
C ALA A 18 -22.85 26.55 1.52
N CYS A 19 -21.70 26.22 0.93
CA CYS A 19 -21.19 24.85 0.91
C CYS A 19 -20.54 24.49 2.24
N THR A 20 -20.90 23.33 2.80
CA THR A 20 -20.19 22.73 3.96
C THR A 20 -19.20 21.65 3.51
N THR A 21 -19.40 21.09 2.32
CA THR A 21 -18.52 20.04 1.78
C THR A 21 -18.32 20.24 0.28
N VAL A 22 -17.09 20.07 -0.18
CA VAL A 22 -16.71 20.20 -1.59
C VAL A 22 -15.97 18.94 -2.02
N ALA A 23 -16.45 18.28 -3.07
CA ALA A 23 -15.75 17.22 -3.75
C ALA A 23 -14.98 17.75 -4.96
N VAL A 24 -13.79 17.17 -5.18
CA VAL A 24 -12.98 17.44 -6.36
C VAL A 24 -12.61 16.11 -7.03
N ASP A 25 -13.05 15.96 -8.27
CA ASP A 25 -12.48 14.97 -9.18
C ASP A 25 -11.18 15.53 -9.78
N LEU A 26 -10.07 14.86 -9.48
CA LEU A 26 -8.72 15.32 -9.79
C LEU A 26 -8.25 14.74 -11.13
N ALA A 27 -7.97 15.60 -12.11
CA ALA A 27 -7.18 15.21 -13.27
C ALA A 27 -5.89 16.05 -13.40
N LYS A 28 -5.13 15.80 -14.47
CA LYS A 28 -3.80 16.44 -14.66
C LYS A 28 -3.89 17.96 -14.83
N ARG A 29 -4.95 18.45 -15.49
CA ARG A 29 -5.10 19.87 -15.91
C ARG A 29 -6.48 20.44 -15.62
N VAL A 30 -7.52 19.62 -15.76
CA VAL A 30 -8.92 20.02 -15.55
C VAL A 30 -9.43 19.36 -14.28
N PHE A 31 -10.19 20.10 -13.48
CA PHE A 31 -10.73 19.66 -12.20
C PHE A 31 -12.24 19.88 -12.21
N GLN A 32 -13.00 18.84 -11.90
CA GLN A 32 -14.44 18.97 -11.72
C GLN A 32 -14.74 19.09 -10.23
N VAL A 33 -15.49 20.12 -9.87
CA VAL A 33 -15.82 20.44 -8.49
C VAL A 33 -17.33 20.38 -8.32
N ALA A 34 -17.77 19.79 -7.21
CA ALA A 34 -19.16 19.84 -6.76
C ALA A 34 -19.19 20.18 -5.26
N GLY A 35 -20.02 21.13 -4.85
CA GLY A 35 -20.19 21.55 -3.46
C GLY A 35 -21.62 21.34 -2.99
N GLU A 36 -21.77 20.89 -1.74
CA GLU A 36 -23.06 20.67 -1.09
C GLU A 36 -23.18 21.44 0.23
N ASP A 37 -24.41 21.81 0.57
CA ASP A 37 -24.77 22.38 1.86
C ASP A 37 -24.93 21.30 2.95
N ALA A 38 -25.26 21.74 4.18
CA ALA A 38 -25.47 20.86 5.32
C ALA A 38 -26.62 19.85 5.15
N LEU A 39 -27.55 20.10 4.21
CA LEU A 39 -28.66 19.22 3.88
C LEU A 39 -28.30 18.22 2.76
N GLY A 40 -27.07 18.29 2.23
CA GLY A 40 -26.61 17.48 1.12
C GLY A 40 -27.20 17.89 -0.23
N GLN A 41 -27.72 19.11 -0.36
CA GLN A 41 -28.15 19.67 -1.64
C GLN A 41 -26.94 20.27 -2.36
N VAL A 42 -26.77 19.94 -3.63
CA VAL A 42 -25.67 20.49 -4.45
C VAL A 42 -25.94 21.98 -4.72
N ARG A 43 -25.04 22.84 -4.25
CA ARG A 43 -25.11 24.32 -4.35
C ARG A 43 -24.05 24.91 -5.26
N TYR A 44 -23.05 24.13 -5.64
CA TYR A 44 -21.93 24.59 -6.45
C TYR A 44 -21.49 23.50 -7.42
N GLU A 45 -21.34 23.82 -8.69
CA GLU A 45 -20.68 22.95 -9.66
C GLU A 45 -19.80 23.77 -10.59
N ALA A 46 -18.53 23.40 -10.71
CA ALA A 46 -17.60 24.14 -11.58
C ALA A 46 -16.59 23.21 -12.25
N ARG A 47 -16.20 23.60 -13.46
CA ARG A 47 -15.11 22.97 -14.20
C ARG A 47 -13.93 23.93 -14.28
N ILE A 48 -12.89 23.64 -13.52
CA ILE A 48 -11.68 24.46 -13.42
C ILE A 48 -10.65 23.94 -14.41
N LYS A 49 -10.18 24.80 -15.32
CA LYS A 49 -9.42 24.38 -16.52
C LYS A 49 -7.90 24.40 -16.38
N SER A 50 -7.37 24.87 -15.26
CA SER A 50 -5.92 24.92 -14.99
C SER A 50 -5.59 24.62 -13.53
N ARG A 51 -4.33 24.30 -13.25
CA ARG A 51 -3.85 24.03 -11.89
C ARG A 51 -3.78 25.31 -11.07
N GLU A 52 -3.45 26.42 -11.71
CA GLU A 52 -3.32 27.76 -11.13
C GLU A 52 -4.70 28.24 -10.68
N ALA A 53 -5.71 28.14 -11.56
CA ALA A 53 -7.09 28.46 -11.21
C ALA A 53 -7.65 27.53 -10.12
N PHE A 54 -7.22 26.27 -10.09
CA PHE A 54 -7.62 25.35 -9.02
C PHE A 54 -6.98 25.72 -7.69
N TYR A 55 -5.70 26.10 -7.69
CA TYR A 55 -5.03 26.63 -6.51
C TYR A 55 -5.74 27.89 -5.97
N GLU A 56 -6.05 28.85 -6.85
CA GLU A 56 -6.80 30.05 -6.47
C GLU A 56 -8.19 29.73 -5.91
N PHE A 57 -8.88 28.74 -6.49
CA PHE A 57 -10.16 28.26 -5.99
C PHE A 57 -10.02 27.70 -4.57
N LEU A 58 -9.01 26.88 -4.30
CA LEU A 58 -8.77 26.33 -2.96
C LEU A 58 -8.49 27.43 -1.94
N CYS A 59 -7.71 28.46 -2.30
CA CYS A 59 -7.43 29.60 -1.41
C CYS A 59 -8.67 30.45 -1.07
N LYS A 60 -9.73 30.37 -1.87
CA LYS A 60 -11.00 31.08 -1.64
C LYS A 60 -12.00 30.24 -0.83
N LEU A 61 -11.69 28.98 -0.52
CA LEU A 61 -12.58 28.14 0.26
C LEU A 61 -12.66 28.64 1.70
N PRO A 62 -13.87 28.75 2.29
CA PRO A 62 -14.02 29.00 3.70
C PRO A 62 -13.31 27.90 4.53
N PRO A 63 -12.64 28.23 5.65
CA PRO A 63 -11.90 27.25 6.46
C PRO A 63 -12.77 26.10 7.01
N SER A 64 -14.07 26.34 7.20
CA SER A 64 -15.04 25.35 7.68
C SER A 64 -15.41 24.27 6.64
N VAL A 65 -15.06 24.46 5.36
CA VAL A 65 -15.41 23.53 4.30
C VAL A 65 -14.55 22.27 4.38
N VAL A 66 -15.21 21.12 4.39
CA VAL A 66 -14.58 19.81 4.23
C VAL A 66 -14.34 19.54 2.75
N VAL A 67 -13.10 19.25 2.37
CA VAL A 67 -12.74 18.94 0.99
C VAL A 67 -12.53 17.45 0.81
N LEU A 68 -13.27 16.85 -0.11
CA LEU A 68 -13.22 15.45 -0.48
C LEU A 68 -12.47 15.29 -1.80
N VAL A 69 -11.50 14.39 -1.83
CA VAL A 69 -10.84 13.96 -3.06
C VAL A 69 -10.77 12.45 -3.07
N GLU A 70 -10.77 11.80 -4.23
CA GLU A 70 -10.47 10.37 -4.26
C GLU A 70 -8.97 10.09 -4.31
N THR A 71 -8.59 8.83 -4.04
CA THR A 71 -7.21 8.38 -4.20
C THR A 71 -6.78 8.45 -5.67
N GLY A 72 -5.84 9.33 -5.97
CA GLY A 72 -5.25 9.45 -7.29
C GLY A 72 -3.90 10.17 -7.28
N PRO A 73 -3.23 10.27 -8.45
CA PRO A 73 -2.03 11.10 -8.61
C PRO A 73 -2.33 12.55 -8.19
N GLY A 74 -1.49 13.12 -7.34
CA GLY A 74 -1.65 14.51 -6.88
C GLY A 74 -2.59 14.71 -5.68
N ALA A 75 -3.47 13.76 -5.35
CA ALA A 75 -4.42 13.89 -4.24
C ALA A 75 -3.73 14.20 -2.90
N GLN A 76 -2.61 13.51 -2.62
CA GLN A 76 -1.82 13.74 -1.41
C GLN A 76 -1.15 15.12 -1.36
N ALA A 77 -0.86 15.76 -2.50
CA ALA A 77 -0.27 17.09 -2.52
C ALA A 77 -1.34 18.15 -2.22
N TRP A 78 -2.49 18.07 -2.90
CA TRP A 78 -3.61 18.96 -2.66
C TRP A 78 -4.16 18.84 -1.24
N ALA A 79 -4.30 17.61 -0.72
CA ALA A 79 -4.77 17.40 0.65
C ALA A 79 -3.83 18.00 1.72
N ARG A 80 -2.51 17.93 1.53
CA ARG A 80 -1.56 18.62 2.41
C ARG A 80 -1.66 20.14 2.33
N GLN A 81 -1.83 20.67 1.12
CA GLN A 81 -2.01 22.11 0.94
C GLN A 81 -3.25 22.60 1.69
N LEU A 82 -4.37 21.88 1.54
CA LEU A 82 -5.63 22.17 2.23
C LEU A 82 -5.47 22.12 3.75
N GLN A 83 -4.79 21.10 4.29
CA GLN A 83 -4.46 21.05 5.71
C GLN A 83 -3.62 22.25 6.16
N GLY A 84 -2.64 22.68 5.35
CA GLY A 84 -1.84 23.87 5.63
C GLY A 84 -2.62 25.19 5.62
N GLN A 85 -3.76 25.23 4.93
CA GLN A 85 -4.70 26.37 4.91
C GLN A 85 -5.72 26.30 6.07
N GLY A 86 -5.76 25.20 6.82
CA GLY A 86 -6.71 24.97 7.92
C GLY A 86 -7.98 24.22 7.52
N ASN A 87 -8.15 23.87 6.23
CA ASN A 87 -9.29 23.08 5.77
C ASN A 87 -9.15 21.60 6.15
N LEU A 88 -10.27 20.96 6.48
CA LEU A 88 -10.32 19.52 6.66
C LEU A 88 -10.36 18.81 5.30
N ALA A 89 -9.30 18.11 4.93
CA ALA A 89 -9.26 17.30 3.72
C ALA A 89 -9.45 15.80 4.02
N ARG A 90 -10.29 15.11 3.23
CA ARG A 90 -10.47 13.64 3.28
C ARG A 90 -10.17 13.04 1.92
N ILE A 91 -9.24 12.09 1.89
CA ILE A 91 -8.93 11.31 0.68
C ILE A 91 -9.72 10.01 0.72
N LEU A 92 -10.70 9.81 -0.17
CA LEU A 92 -11.55 8.62 -0.20
C LEU A 92 -10.95 7.52 -1.11
N PRO A 93 -11.03 6.23 -0.75
CA PRO A 93 -10.58 5.15 -1.63
C PRO A 93 -11.41 5.10 -2.93
N ALA A 94 -10.77 5.25 -4.09
CA ALA A 94 -11.45 5.32 -5.40
C ALA A 94 -12.39 4.13 -5.68
N ARG A 95 -11.99 2.92 -5.27
CA ARG A 95 -12.82 1.71 -5.42
C ARG A 95 -14.16 1.79 -4.65
N LEU A 96 -14.19 2.50 -3.51
CA LEU A 96 -15.41 2.67 -2.72
C LEU A 96 -16.25 3.84 -3.25
N VAL A 97 -15.59 4.87 -3.80
CA VAL A 97 -16.24 5.97 -4.53
C VAL A 97 -16.99 5.44 -5.76
N GLU A 98 -16.38 4.52 -6.51
CA GLU A 98 -17.00 3.90 -7.70
C GLU A 98 -18.36 3.25 -7.38
N GLY A 99 -18.50 2.62 -6.21
CA GLY A 99 -19.76 2.03 -5.75
C GLY A 99 -20.90 3.04 -5.50
N HIS A 100 -20.59 4.33 -5.43
CA HIS A 100 -21.54 5.43 -5.22
C HIS A 100 -21.86 6.21 -6.50
N ARG A 101 -21.28 5.81 -7.64
CA ARG A 101 -21.59 6.44 -8.94
C ARG A 101 -23.04 6.12 -9.33
N SER A 102 -23.74 7.12 -9.85
CA SER A 102 -25.04 6.92 -10.50
C SER A 102 -24.99 7.53 -11.89
N GLY A 103 -25.55 6.82 -12.88
CA GLY A 103 -25.52 7.22 -14.27
C GLY A 103 -24.20 6.90 -14.98
N ALA A 104 -24.07 7.40 -16.21
CA ALA A 104 -22.90 7.18 -17.05
C ALA A 104 -21.65 7.85 -16.49
N LYS A 105 -20.47 7.29 -16.81
CA LYS A 105 -19.19 7.86 -16.40
C LYS A 105 -18.92 9.18 -17.13
N ASN A 106 -18.76 10.25 -16.36
CA ASN A 106 -18.30 11.56 -16.82
C ASN A 106 -17.76 12.36 -15.61
N ASP A 107 -16.97 13.40 -15.86
CA ASP A 107 -16.30 14.21 -14.82
C ASP A 107 -17.31 14.70 -13.75
N ARG A 108 -18.52 15.14 -14.17
CA ARG A 108 -19.57 15.62 -13.27
C ARG A 108 -20.05 14.53 -12.31
N ASN A 109 -20.43 13.38 -12.85
CA ASN A 109 -20.90 12.24 -12.07
C ASN A 109 -19.81 11.66 -11.18
N ASP A 110 -18.54 11.76 -11.59
CA ASP A 110 -17.40 11.38 -10.78
C ASP A 110 -17.26 12.31 -9.56
N ALA A 111 -17.33 13.63 -9.72
CA ALA A 111 -17.36 14.57 -8.57
C ALA A 111 -18.57 14.34 -7.64
N LEU A 112 -19.76 14.10 -8.19
CA LEU A 112 -20.96 13.78 -7.40
C LEU A 112 -20.84 12.43 -6.65
N SER A 113 -20.16 11.45 -7.24
CA SER A 113 -19.92 10.16 -6.57
C SER A 113 -19.00 10.32 -5.35
N ILE A 114 -18.03 11.23 -5.41
CA ILE A 114 -17.16 11.58 -4.28
C ILE A 114 -17.96 12.23 -3.16
N LEU A 115 -18.88 13.16 -3.45
CA LEU A 115 -19.79 13.74 -2.45
C LEU A 115 -20.59 12.65 -1.74
N ARG A 116 -21.25 11.77 -2.50
CA ARG A 116 -22.06 10.67 -1.96
C ARG A 116 -21.24 9.73 -1.09
N ALA A 117 -20.05 9.32 -1.56
CA ALA A 117 -19.14 8.50 -0.79
C ALA A 117 -18.63 9.20 0.47
N GLY A 118 -18.51 10.53 0.45
CA GLY A 118 -18.12 11.34 1.61
C GLY A 118 -19.12 11.27 2.77
N ARG A 119 -20.41 11.07 2.46
CA ARG A 119 -21.50 10.92 3.44
C ARG A 119 -21.52 9.54 4.10
N ASP A 120 -20.93 8.52 3.46
CA ASP A 120 -20.84 7.18 4.04
C ASP A 120 -19.81 7.14 5.18
N SER A 121 -20.30 7.08 6.42
CA SER A 121 -19.47 6.99 7.63
C SER A 121 -18.66 5.69 7.72
N LYS A 122 -19.01 4.66 6.93
CA LYS A 122 -18.24 3.41 6.83
C LYS A 122 -16.98 3.56 5.98
N ILE A 123 -16.89 4.59 5.15
CA ILE A 123 -15.71 4.85 4.32
C ILE A 123 -14.66 5.61 5.13
N SER A 124 -13.65 4.88 5.58
CA SER A 124 -12.47 5.49 6.20
C SER A 124 -11.60 6.20 5.15
N ALA A 125 -11.28 7.48 5.41
CA ALA A 125 -10.39 8.26 4.56
C ALA A 125 -8.95 7.72 4.63
N VAL A 126 -8.22 7.75 3.52
CA VAL A 126 -6.79 7.44 3.47
C VAL A 126 -6.00 8.53 4.18
N PRO A 127 -5.06 8.18 5.07
CA PRO A 127 -4.22 9.16 5.77
C PRO A 127 -3.48 10.09 4.80
N ILE A 128 -3.44 11.37 5.15
CA ILE A 128 -2.66 12.38 4.45
C ILE A 128 -1.22 12.26 4.93
N LYS A 129 -0.33 11.91 4.01
CA LYS A 129 1.08 11.60 4.32
C LYS A 129 1.91 12.85 4.23
N SER A 130 2.89 12.95 5.12
CA SER A 130 3.98 13.92 4.99
C SER A 130 4.78 13.70 3.71
N ALA A 131 5.46 14.75 3.24
CA ALA A 131 6.33 14.67 2.07
C ALA A 131 7.43 13.60 2.25
N ALA A 132 8.01 13.51 3.45
CA ALA A 132 9.02 12.52 3.79
C ALA A 132 8.50 11.08 3.65
N SER A 133 7.28 10.78 4.13
CA SER A 133 6.71 9.43 3.97
C SER A 133 6.28 9.10 2.54
N LEU A 134 5.85 10.10 1.75
CA LEU A 134 5.66 9.88 0.32
C LEU A 134 6.96 9.58 -0.41
N ALA A 135 8.04 10.27 -0.05
CA ALA A 135 9.37 9.99 -0.59
C ALA A 135 9.82 8.57 -0.21
N MET A 136 9.63 8.16 1.06
CA MET A 136 9.88 6.79 1.50
C MET A 136 9.06 5.77 0.69
N GLN A 137 7.78 6.03 0.48
CA GLN A 137 6.91 5.18 -0.34
C GLN A 137 7.36 5.13 -1.81
N ALA A 138 7.91 6.22 -2.35
CA ALA A 138 8.49 6.25 -3.69
C ALA A 138 9.75 5.38 -3.79
N LEU A 139 10.64 5.39 -2.79
CA LEU A 139 11.80 4.49 -2.74
C LEU A 139 11.38 3.02 -2.78
N HIS A 140 10.38 2.64 -1.98
CA HIS A 140 9.81 1.28 -2.02
C HIS A 140 9.26 0.90 -3.39
N ARG A 141 8.51 1.80 -4.03
CA ARG A 141 7.94 1.56 -5.38
C ARG A 141 9.02 1.42 -6.44
N ALA A 142 10.03 2.28 -6.42
CA ALA A 142 11.16 2.20 -7.34
C ALA A 142 11.92 0.88 -7.15
N ARG A 143 12.24 0.51 -5.90
CA ARG A 143 12.89 -0.76 -5.57
C ARG A 143 12.06 -1.96 -6.05
N GLN A 144 10.75 -1.97 -5.78
CA GLN A 144 9.86 -3.03 -6.25
C GLN A 144 9.84 -3.12 -7.78
N GLY A 145 9.85 -1.98 -8.48
CA GLY A 145 9.94 -1.93 -9.94
C GLY A 145 11.25 -2.51 -10.47
N TYR A 146 12.39 -2.23 -9.83
CA TYR A 146 13.67 -2.84 -10.19
C TYR A 146 13.68 -4.35 -9.94
N VAL A 147 13.19 -4.81 -8.80
CA VAL A 147 13.08 -6.26 -8.50
C VAL A 147 12.26 -6.97 -9.57
N ARG A 148 11.09 -6.43 -9.94
CA ARG A 148 10.23 -7.03 -10.97
C ARG A 148 10.92 -7.11 -12.33
N ARG A 149 11.57 -6.02 -12.76
CA ARG A 149 12.33 -5.99 -14.01
C ARG A 149 13.48 -6.99 -14.00
N ARG A 150 14.23 -7.06 -12.91
CA ARG A 150 15.34 -8.01 -12.75
C ARG A 150 14.86 -9.45 -12.84
N THR A 151 13.73 -9.79 -12.20
CA THR A 151 13.13 -11.12 -12.33
C THR A 151 12.62 -11.40 -13.74
N ALA A 152 11.99 -10.43 -14.41
CA ALA A 152 11.56 -10.58 -15.80
C ALA A 152 12.75 -10.86 -16.73
N MET A 153 13.86 -10.14 -16.52
CA MET A 153 15.11 -10.35 -17.26
C MET A 153 15.68 -11.76 -17.03
N SER A 154 15.67 -12.25 -15.78
CA SER A 154 16.05 -13.65 -15.50
C SER A 154 15.14 -14.66 -16.18
N ASN A 155 13.85 -14.38 -16.33
CA ASN A 155 12.94 -15.26 -17.04
C ASN A 155 13.19 -15.22 -18.56
N GLN A 156 13.45 -14.04 -19.11
CA GLN A 156 13.74 -13.84 -20.52
C GLN A 156 15.01 -14.58 -20.93
N MET A 157 16.13 -14.37 -20.23
CA MET A 157 17.39 -15.08 -20.51
C MET A 157 17.21 -16.61 -20.41
N ARG A 158 16.49 -17.10 -19.39
CA ARG A 158 16.23 -18.54 -19.25
C ARG A 158 15.38 -19.10 -20.39
N GLY A 159 14.36 -18.37 -20.85
CA GLY A 159 13.53 -18.80 -21.98
C GLY A 159 14.35 -18.89 -23.27
N LEU A 160 15.11 -17.84 -23.58
CA LEU A 160 15.95 -17.78 -24.78
C LEU A 160 17.00 -18.91 -24.84
N LEU A 161 17.65 -19.19 -23.71
CA LEU A 161 18.62 -20.28 -23.60
C LEU A 161 17.96 -21.66 -23.70
N LEU A 162 16.75 -21.81 -23.15
CA LEU A 162 16.01 -23.07 -23.19
C LEU A 162 15.60 -23.47 -24.62
N GLU A 163 15.25 -22.50 -25.48
CA GLU A 163 14.98 -22.76 -26.91
C GLU A 163 16.19 -23.37 -27.66
N HIS A 164 17.39 -23.18 -27.12
CA HIS A 164 18.63 -23.73 -27.65
C HIS A 164 19.14 -24.95 -26.85
N GLY A 165 18.27 -25.54 -26.02
CA GLY A 165 18.60 -26.73 -25.23
C GLY A 165 19.42 -26.46 -23.96
N VAL A 166 19.71 -25.20 -23.64
CA VAL A 166 20.48 -24.83 -22.44
C VAL A 166 19.52 -24.55 -21.28
N ALA A 167 19.29 -25.57 -20.46
CA ALA A 167 18.43 -25.45 -19.28
C ALA A 167 19.18 -24.82 -18.09
N LEU A 168 18.55 -23.84 -17.43
CA LEU A 168 19.08 -23.18 -16.24
C LEU A 168 18.18 -23.40 -15.01
N ALA A 169 18.81 -23.64 -13.87
CA ALA A 169 18.13 -23.69 -12.59
C ALA A 169 17.45 -22.35 -12.23
N GLN A 170 16.48 -22.39 -11.31
CA GLN A 170 15.86 -21.17 -10.81
C GLN A 170 16.77 -20.45 -9.81
N GLY A 171 16.74 -19.11 -9.83
CA GLY A 171 17.37 -18.27 -8.82
C GLY A 171 18.56 -17.47 -9.33
N ASP A 172 18.91 -16.42 -8.57
CA ASP A 172 19.92 -15.44 -8.97
C ASP A 172 21.31 -16.05 -9.17
N ALA A 173 21.67 -17.07 -8.38
CA ALA A 173 22.97 -17.72 -8.47
C ALA A 173 23.18 -18.42 -9.82
N ALA A 174 22.13 -19.01 -10.39
CA ALA A 174 22.20 -19.61 -11.73
C ALA A 174 22.44 -18.53 -12.79
N ILE A 175 21.76 -17.39 -12.69
CA ILE A 175 21.94 -16.26 -13.61
C ILE A 175 23.35 -15.69 -13.49
N SER A 176 23.83 -15.42 -12.27
CA SER A 176 25.09 -14.71 -12.07
C SER A 176 26.35 -15.55 -12.32
N HIS A 177 26.30 -16.87 -12.10
CA HIS A 177 27.48 -17.73 -12.19
C HIS A 177 27.43 -18.69 -13.39
N VAL A 178 26.26 -19.13 -13.83
CA VAL A 178 26.16 -20.13 -14.91
C VAL A 178 26.10 -19.46 -16.28
N ILE A 179 25.36 -18.36 -16.44
CA ILE A 179 25.28 -17.66 -17.74
C ILE A 179 26.65 -17.21 -18.26
N PRO A 180 27.54 -16.57 -17.47
CA PRO A 180 28.87 -16.22 -17.97
C PRO A 180 29.63 -17.42 -18.53
N ARG A 181 29.57 -18.56 -17.85
CA ARG A 181 30.24 -19.80 -18.28
C ARG A 181 29.63 -20.36 -19.56
N VAL A 182 28.31 -20.30 -19.70
CA VAL A 182 27.60 -20.70 -20.93
C VAL A 182 28.02 -19.82 -22.11
N LEU A 183 28.19 -18.52 -21.88
CA LEU A 183 28.61 -17.57 -22.91
C LEU A 183 30.07 -17.78 -23.34
N GLU A 184 30.95 -18.19 -22.43
CA GLU A 184 32.36 -18.52 -22.71
C GLU A 184 32.55 -19.92 -23.33
N ASP A 185 31.59 -20.82 -23.14
CA ASP A 185 31.67 -22.19 -23.62
C ASP A 185 31.27 -22.29 -25.11
N ALA A 186 32.30 -22.39 -25.96
CA ALA A 186 32.15 -22.54 -27.41
C ALA A 186 31.47 -23.86 -27.82
N THR A 187 31.35 -24.84 -26.93
CA THR A 187 30.65 -26.11 -27.22
C THR A 187 29.13 -25.97 -27.13
N GLN A 188 28.62 -24.89 -26.53
CA GLN A 188 27.18 -24.64 -26.45
C GLN A 188 26.61 -24.31 -27.83
N PRO A 189 25.40 -24.82 -28.17
CA PRO A 189 24.74 -24.61 -29.46
C PRO A 189 24.10 -23.21 -29.55
N LEU A 190 24.84 -22.17 -29.18
CA LEU A 190 24.36 -20.80 -29.14
C LEU A 190 24.96 -20.01 -30.32
N PRO A 191 24.11 -19.47 -31.21
CA PRO A 191 24.56 -18.53 -32.24
C PRO A 191 25.21 -17.29 -31.62
N GLU A 192 26.19 -16.69 -32.30
CA GLU A 192 26.94 -15.54 -31.78
C GLU A 192 26.02 -14.36 -31.43
N ILE A 193 25.06 -14.05 -32.30
CA ILE A 193 24.05 -13.00 -32.07
C ILE A 193 23.25 -13.22 -30.77
N LEU A 194 23.01 -14.47 -30.38
CA LEU A 194 22.32 -14.79 -29.14
C LEU A 194 23.26 -14.64 -27.93
N ARG A 195 24.55 -14.99 -28.08
CA ARG A 195 25.55 -14.79 -27.01
C ARG A 195 25.68 -13.31 -26.67
N GLU A 196 25.81 -12.46 -27.69
CA GLU A 196 25.85 -11.00 -27.55
C GLU A 196 24.59 -10.48 -26.84
N LEU A 197 23.40 -10.86 -27.31
CA LEU A 197 22.13 -10.45 -26.68
C LEU A 197 22.05 -10.89 -25.21
N ILE A 198 22.41 -12.13 -24.88
CA ILE A 198 22.35 -12.62 -23.50
C ILE A 198 23.36 -11.89 -22.61
N ASP A 199 24.55 -11.53 -23.12
CA ASP A 199 25.52 -10.72 -22.37
C ASP A 199 24.98 -9.31 -22.07
N GLU A 200 24.35 -8.66 -23.04
CA GLU A 200 23.68 -7.36 -22.83
C GLU A 200 22.59 -7.44 -21.73
N LEU A 201 21.71 -8.44 -21.83
CA LEU A 201 20.64 -8.66 -20.83
C LEU A 201 21.21 -8.98 -19.44
N LEU A 202 22.33 -9.70 -19.38
CA LEU A 202 23.05 -9.98 -18.14
C LEU A 202 23.66 -8.70 -17.55
N GLY A 203 24.23 -7.83 -18.37
CA GLY A 203 24.71 -6.51 -17.99
C GLY A 203 23.61 -5.67 -17.35
N GLU A 204 22.45 -5.56 -18.00
CA GLU A 204 21.28 -4.86 -17.43
C GLU A 204 20.79 -5.50 -16.13
N TRP A 205 20.76 -6.84 -16.06
CA TRP A 205 20.37 -7.57 -14.86
C TRP A 205 21.28 -7.25 -13.66
N ARG A 206 22.59 -7.13 -13.89
CA ARG A 206 23.59 -6.73 -12.87
C ARG A 206 23.34 -5.30 -12.41
N GLN A 207 23.18 -4.36 -13.33
CA GLN A 207 22.89 -2.94 -13.00
C GLN A 207 21.59 -2.78 -12.19
N LEU A 208 20.54 -3.55 -12.52
CA LEU A 208 19.31 -3.57 -11.73
C LEU A 208 19.55 -4.09 -10.30
N GLY A 209 20.43 -5.08 -10.14
CA GLY A 209 20.85 -5.61 -8.83
C GLY A 209 21.52 -4.54 -7.97
N GLU A 210 22.47 -3.79 -8.55
CA GLU A 210 23.15 -2.68 -7.88
C GLU A 210 22.16 -1.58 -7.44
N ARG A 211 21.24 -1.18 -8.34
CA ARG A 211 20.19 -0.19 -8.01
C ARG A 211 19.28 -0.68 -6.88
N ILE A 212 18.96 -1.97 -6.84
CA ILE A 212 18.20 -2.57 -5.72
C ILE A 212 19.01 -2.48 -4.43
N ASN A 213 20.31 -2.77 -4.44
CA ASN A 213 21.17 -2.69 -3.26
C ASN A 213 21.28 -1.26 -2.74
N VAL A 214 21.49 -0.28 -3.63
CA VAL A 214 21.50 1.16 -3.27
C VAL A 214 20.20 1.58 -2.58
N LEU A 215 19.05 1.23 -3.16
CA LEU A 215 17.76 1.58 -2.54
C LEU A 215 17.52 0.81 -1.24
N SER A 216 17.97 -0.45 -1.14
CA SER A 216 17.86 -1.24 0.09
C SER A 216 18.69 -0.61 1.22
N GLY A 217 19.93 -0.20 0.93
CA GLY A 217 20.80 0.47 1.90
C GLY A 217 20.24 1.82 2.37
N ARG A 218 19.61 2.60 1.48
CA ARG A 218 18.91 3.84 1.88
C ARG A 218 17.74 3.58 2.82
N LEU A 219 16.94 2.55 2.55
CA LEU A 219 15.84 2.14 3.43
C LEU A 219 16.36 1.63 4.78
N GLU A 220 17.48 0.91 4.77
CA GLU A 220 18.12 0.42 5.98
C GLU A 220 18.67 1.55 6.86
N ALA A 221 19.38 2.51 6.27
CA ALA A 221 19.84 3.71 6.98
C ALA A 221 18.66 4.47 7.60
N ALA A 222 17.56 4.64 6.86
CA ALA A 222 16.36 5.29 7.38
C ALA A 222 15.70 4.51 8.53
N ALA A 223 15.64 3.18 8.44
CA ALA A 223 15.13 2.34 9.52
C ALA A 223 16.00 2.46 10.78
N ASN A 224 17.32 2.51 10.62
CA ASN A 224 18.25 2.62 11.74
C ASN A 224 18.24 4.01 12.39
N ALA A 225 17.83 5.05 11.66
CA ALA A 225 17.65 6.39 12.21
C ALA A 225 16.33 6.56 12.99
N ASP A 226 15.32 5.73 12.72
CA ASP A 226 13.97 5.86 13.28
C ASP A 226 13.74 4.94 14.50
N LYS A 227 13.34 5.53 15.64
CA LYS A 227 13.09 4.79 16.88
C LYS A 227 11.95 3.78 16.73
N THR A 228 10.87 4.13 16.03
CA THR A 228 9.72 3.25 15.82
C THR A 228 10.07 2.12 14.85
N ALA A 229 10.85 2.38 13.80
CA ALA A 229 11.36 1.33 12.91
C ALA A 229 12.22 0.32 13.66
N LYS A 230 13.12 0.78 14.53
CA LYS A 230 13.92 -0.09 15.41
C LYS A 230 13.05 -0.97 16.29
N ARG A 231 11.99 -0.44 16.90
CA ARG A 231 11.03 -1.24 17.68
C ARG A 231 10.31 -2.27 16.80
N LEU A 232 9.83 -1.88 15.62
CA LEU A 232 9.20 -2.81 14.68
C LEU A 232 10.15 -3.95 14.26
N MET A 233 11.44 -3.66 14.08
CA MET A 233 12.46 -4.64 13.70
C MET A 233 12.77 -5.68 14.79
N THR A 234 12.29 -5.49 16.03
CA THR A 234 12.37 -6.53 17.07
C THR A 234 11.42 -7.69 16.80
N VAL A 235 10.42 -7.52 15.93
CA VAL A 235 9.49 -8.57 15.52
C VAL A 235 10.18 -9.49 14.51
N ARG A 236 10.19 -10.81 14.77
CA ARG A 236 10.80 -11.79 13.86
C ARG A 236 10.21 -11.70 12.46
N GLY A 237 11.08 -11.60 11.46
CA GLY A 237 10.66 -11.47 10.07
C GLY A 237 10.26 -10.05 9.68
N VAL A 238 10.40 -9.06 10.56
CA VAL A 238 10.31 -7.64 10.23
C VAL A 238 11.73 -7.08 10.16
N GLY A 239 12.25 -6.90 8.95
CA GLY A 239 13.52 -6.22 8.70
C GLY A 239 13.33 -4.75 8.33
N PRO A 240 14.41 -4.02 8.01
CA PRO A 240 14.38 -2.60 7.68
C PRO A 240 13.39 -2.23 6.56
N ILE A 241 13.34 -3.07 5.52
CA ILE A 241 12.40 -2.88 4.38
C ILE A 241 10.94 -2.98 4.82
N ILE A 242 10.62 -3.90 5.74
CA ILE A 242 9.24 -4.05 6.22
C ILE A 242 8.88 -2.91 7.16
N ALA A 243 9.78 -2.57 8.09
CA ALA A 243 9.58 -1.50 9.06
C ALA A 243 9.35 -0.14 8.37
N THR A 244 10.22 0.25 7.43
CA THR A 244 10.06 1.48 6.67
C THR A 244 8.82 1.49 5.79
N ALA A 245 8.43 0.34 5.21
CA ALA A 245 7.20 0.23 4.43
C ALA A 245 5.95 0.44 5.29
N LEU A 246 5.95 -0.05 6.54
CA LEU A 246 4.86 0.17 7.49
C LEU A 246 4.78 1.66 7.88
N LEU A 247 5.92 2.27 8.25
CA LEU A 247 5.97 3.68 8.61
C LEU A 247 5.54 4.61 7.47
N ALA A 248 5.95 4.32 6.24
CA ALA A 248 5.60 5.10 5.06
C ALA A 248 4.08 5.17 4.80
N LYS A 249 3.30 4.24 5.37
CA LYS A 249 1.84 4.26 5.25
C LYS A 249 1.15 5.30 6.12
N GLN A 250 1.79 5.72 7.22
CA GLN A 250 1.20 6.60 8.23
C GLN A 250 -0.23 6.16 8.55
N THR A 251 -0.38 4.90 8.96
CA THR A 251 -1.71 4.30 9.13
C THR A 251 -2.52 4.85 10.29
N GLU A 252 -1.90 5.58 11.23
CA GLU A 252 -2.53 6.09 12.47
C GLU A 252 -3.23 4.94 13.22
N PRO A 253 -2.48 4.11 13.98
CA PRO A 253 -3.02 2.86 14.52
C PRO A 253 -4.30 3.04 15.34
N GLU A 254 -4.53 4.22 15.92
CA GLU A 254 -5.70 4.62 16.71
C GLU A 254 -7.02 4.55 15.90
N ARG A 255 -6.96 4.68 14.56
CA ARG A 255 -8.17 4.56 13.71
C ARG A 255 -8.77 3.15 13.70
N PHE A 256 -7.99 2.16 14.11
CA PHE A 256 -8.42 0.77 14.10
C PHE A 256 -8.86 0.38 15.51
N ALA A 257 -10.13 -0.03 15.66
CA ALA A 257 -10.66 -0.44 16.97
C ALA A 257 -9.89 -1.61 17.61
N ASN A 258 -9.17 -2.41 16.81
CA ASN A 258 -8.27 -3.45 17.31
C ASN A 258 -7.25 -3.91 16.24
N ALA A 259 -6.24 -4.64 16.70
CA ALA A 259 -5.18 -5.24 15.88
C ALA A 259 -5.68 -6.14 14.73
N ARG A 260 -6.86 -6.78 14.87
CA ARG A 260 -7.40 -7.66 13.81
C ARG A 260 -7.87 -6.83 12.62
N LEU A 261 -8.50 -5.67 12.87
CA LEU A 261 -8.90 -4.74 11.82
C LEU A 261 -7.68 -4.12 11.11
N TYR A 262 -6.60 -3.85 11.85
CA TYR A 262 -5.33 -3.43 11.25
C TYR A 262 -4.76 -4.50 10.30
N ALA A 263 -4.74 -5.77 10.71
CA ALA A 263 -4.32 -6.86 9.83
C ALA A 263 -5.27 -7.04 8.62
N ALA A 264 -6.57 -6.83 8.82
CA ALA A 264 -7.57 -6.88 7.74
C ALA A 264 -7.37 -5.78 6.70
N TYR A 265 -6.95 -4.59 7.12
CA TYR A 265 -6.63 -3.46 6.23
C TYR A 265 -5.53 -3.79 5.22
N PHE A 266 -4.55 -4.61 5.60
CA PHE A 266 -3.53 -5.14 4.69
C PHE A 266 -3.93 -6.44 3.95
N GLY A 267 -5.18 -6.87 4.11
CA GLY A 267 -5.75 -8.07 3.48
C GLY A 267 -5.13 -9.37 3.96
N MET A 268 -4.70 -9.41 5.22
CA MET A 268 -4.13 -10.61 5.85
C MET A 268 -5.19 -11.48 6.53
N VAL A 269 -6.48 -11.20 6.34
CA VAL A 269 -7.60 -11.97 6.88
C VAL A 269 -8.27 -12.82 5.80
N PRO A 270 -8.85 -13.98 6.17
CA PRO A 270 -9.68 -14.77 5.27
C PRO A 270 -10.86 -13.94 4.74
N ASP A 271 -11.26 -14.19 3.50
CA ASP A 271 -12.55 -13.73 2.99
C ASP A 271 -13.67 -14.45 3.75
N GLN A 272 -14.77 -13.77 4.05
CA GLN A 272 -15.89 -14.35 4.79
C GLN A 272 -17.14 -14.38 3.90
N HIS A 273 -17.72 -15.56 3.75
CA HIS A 273 -19.00 -15.78 3.11
C HIS A 273 -19.95 -16.32 4.16
N SER A 274 -20.91 -15.50 4.57
CA SER A 274 -21.94 -15.88 5.54
C SER A 274 -23.31 -15.85 4.87
N SER A 275 -24.04 -16.95 4.95
CA SER A 275 -25.44 -17.05 4.53
C SER A 275 -26.24 -17.70 5.67
N GLY A 276 -27.26 -17.01 6.19
CA GLY A 276 -28.00 -17.46 7.38
C GLY A 276 -27.08 -17.63 8.59
N GLU A 277 -27.15 -18.77 9.27
CA GLU A 277 -26.36 -19.08 10.48
C GLU A 277 -24.94 -19.64 10.22
N LYS A 278 -24.59 -19.92 8.95
CA LYS A 278 -23.31 -20.56 8.63
C LYS A 278 -22.27 -19.52 8.19
N ILE A 279 -21.24 -19.34 9.00
CA ILE A 279 -20.05 -18.57 8.65
C ILE A 279 -19.05 -19.50 7.96
N ARG A 280 -18.75 -19.25 6.68
CA ARG A 280 -17.67 -19.93 5.94
C ARG A 280 -16.51 -18.96 5.71
N LEU A 281 -15.34 -19.31 6.20
CA LEU A 281 -14.09 -18.59 5.90
C LEU A 281 -13.45 -19.18 4.65
N GLY A 282 -13.16 -18.33 3.67
CA GLY A 282 -12.55 -18.69 2.40
C GLY A 282 -11.05 -18.38 2.34
N LYS A 283 -10.55 -18.18 1.11
CA LYS A 283 -9.15 -17.82 0.85
C LYS A 283 -8.84 -16.42 1.42
N MET A 284 -7.56 -16.10 1.61
CA MET A 284 -7.13 -14.75 2.00
C MET A 284 -7.75 -13.70 1.07
N SER A 285 -8.35 -12.63 1.62
CA SER A 285 -9.18 -11.69 0.87
C SER A 285 -8.44 -10.97 -0.28
N LYS A 286 -7.11 -10.88 -0.17
CA LYS A 286 -6.22 -10.15 -1.09
C LYS A 286 -6.58 -8.66 -1.28
N ARG A 287 -7.51 -8.11 -0.50
CA ARG A 287 -7.85 -6.68 -0.46
C ARG A 287 -6.71 -5.88 0.20
N GLY A 288 -6.60 -4.57 -0.03
CA GLY A 288 -5.54 -3.74 0.59
C GLY A 288 -4.16 -3.80 -0.10
N ASP A 289 -3.11 -3.42 0.62
CA ASP A 289 -1.77 -3.20 0.04
C ASP A 289 -1.03 -4.51 -0.28
N GLY A 290 -0.99 -4.86 -1.57
CA GLY A 290 -0.32 -6.06 -2.05
C GLY A 290 1.21 -6.05 -1.86
N TYR A 291 1.86 -4.90 -1.79
CA TYR A 291 3.30 -4.80 -1.55
C TYR A 291 3.64 -5.16 -0.11
N LEU A 292 3.00 -4.50 0.86
CA LEU A 292 3.21 -4.79 2.28
C LEU A 292 2.83 -6.22 2.63
N ARG A 293 1.70 -6.72 2.13
CA ARG A 293 1.32 -8.13 2.28
C ARG A 293 2.43 -9.07 1.78
N SER A 294 2.98 -8.81 0.60
CA SER A 294 4.05 -9.63 0.05
C SER A 294 5.29 -9.58 0.93
N LEU A 295 5.70 -8.39 1.38
CA LEU A 295 6.84 -8.23 2.28
C LEU A 295 6.66 -8.97 3.61
N MET A 296 5.49 -8.84 4.25
CA MET A 296 5.20 -9.54 5.52
C MET A 296 5.28 -11.06 5.36
N ILE A 297 4.75 -11.60 4.25
CA ILE A 297 4.81 -13.03 3.95
C ILE A 297 6.25 -13.49 3.65
N GLN A 298 7.04 -12.69 2.92
CA GLN A 298 8.46 -12.99 2.67
C GLN A 298 9.27 -12.98 3.97
N GLY A 299 9.03 -12.00 4.84
CA GLY A 299 9.62 -11.94 6.18
C GLY A 299 9.27 -13.18 7.02
N ALA A 300 8.01 -13.62 6.98
CA ALA A 300 7.59 -14.87 7.61
C ALA A 300 8.28 -16.10 7.02
N HIS A 301 8.45 -16.18 5.69
CA HIS A 301 9.19 -17.28 5.06
C HIS A 301 10.65 -17.34 5.51
N ALA A 302 11.32 -16.19 5.66
CA ALA A 302 12.69 -16.13 6.17
C ALA A 302 12.77 -16.68 7.61
N VAL A 303 11.81 -16.34 8.47
CA VAL A 303 11.72 -16.89 9.83
C VAL A 303 11.55 -18.42 9.81
N LEU A 304 10.62 -18.92 9.00
CA LEU A 304 10.34 -20.35 8.92
C LEU A 304 11.50 -21.15 8.33
N GLN A 305 12.34 -20.54 7.48
CA GLN A 305 13.53 -21.18 6.92
C GLN A 305 14.63 -21.40 7.97
N GLN A 306 14.70 -20.53 8.97
CA GLN A 306 15.73 -20.56 10.00
C GLN A 306 15.33 -21.37 11.25
N LEU A 307 14.15 -21.99 11.25
CA LEU A 307 13.70 -22.82 12.36
C LEU A 307 14.55 -24.08 12.45
N ARG A 308 15.09 -24.33 13.64
CA ARG A 308 15.77 -25.58 13.96
C ARG A 308 14.74 -26.61 14.44
N PRO A 309 14.70 -27.84 13.87
CA PRO A 309 13.72 -28.86 14.25
C PRO A 309 13.74 -29.24 15.73
N ASP A 310 14.90 -29.13 16.37
CA ASP A 310 15.18 -29.46 17.77
C ASP A 310 15.00 -28.28 18.74
N SER A 311 14.54 -27.11 18.25
CA SER A 311 14.40 -25.92 19.09
C SER A 311 13.39 -26.13 20.22
N GLN A 312 13.85 -25.92 21.45
CA GLN A 312 13.03 -26.02 22.67
C GLN A 312 12.28 -24.71 22.99
N GLN A 313 12.56 -23.64 22.24
CA GLN A 313 11.94 -22.34 22.47
C GLN A 313 10.42 -22.40 22.17
N PRO A 314 9.53 -21.96 23.08
CA PRO A 314 8.08 -22.11 22.92
C PRO A 314 7.54 -21.53 21.62
N ASP A 315 8.08 -20.40 21.17
CA ASP A 315 7.67 -19.78 19.92
C ASP A 315 8.08 -20.60 18.69
N ASP A 316 9.25 -21.24 18.70
CA ASP A 316 9.69 -22.09 17.58
C ASP A 316 8.87 -23.37 17.51
N ARG A 317 8.62 -24.02 18.65
CA ARG A 317 7.73 -25.19 18.73
C ARG A 317 6.34 -24.90 18.16
N ARG A 318 5.78 -23.71 18.46
CA ARG A 318 4.51 -23.26 17.89
C ARG A 318 4.58 -23.13 16.37
N LEU A 319 5.64 -22.53 15.83
CA LEU A 319 5.81 -22.36 14.38
C LEU A 319 6.06 -23.69 13.66
N LEU A 320 6.84 -24.60 14.26
CA LEU A 320 7.03 -25.97 13.79
C LEU A 320 5.70 -26.73 13.75
N GLY A 321 4.86 -26.59 14.77
CA GLY A 321 3.50 -27.15 14.78
C GLY A 321 2.56 -26.57 13.72
N TRP A 322 2.79 -25.32 13.29
CA TRP A 322 2.07 -24.76 12.13
C TRP A 322 2.61 -25.33 10.81
N LEU A 323 3.93 -25.49 10.69
CA LEU A 323 4.55 -26.07 9.51
C LEU A 323 4.08 -27.50 9.27
N SER A 324 4.03 -28.34 10.31
CA SER A 324 3.60 -29.74 10.18
C SER A 324 2.12 -29.87 9.80
N ARG A 325 1.25 -29.01 10.34
CA ARG A 325 -0.19 -29.11 10.13
C ARG A 325 -0.72 -28.41 8.87
N LEU A 326 -0.13 -27.27 8.50
CA LEU A 326 -0.67 -26.37 7.47
C LEU A 326 0.24 -26.29 6.23
N GLY A 327 1.47 -26.78 6.34
CA GLY A 327 2.50 -26.55 5.33
C GLY A 327 3.05 -25.11 5.33
N ARG A 328 4.12 -24.92 4.54
CA ARG A 328 4.95 -23.70 4.60
C ARG A 328 4.23 -22.42 4.21
N LYS A 329 3.36 -22.47 3.18
CA LYS A 329 2.66 -21.28 2.67
C LYS A 329 1.66 -20.74 3.69
N GLU A 330 0.82 -21.61 4.24
CA GLU A 330 -0.19 -21.21 5.22
C GLU A 330 0.43 -20.81 6.57
N ALA A 331 1.47 -21.52 7.01
CA ALA A 331 2.23 -21.13 8.20
C ALA A 331 2.83 -19.71 8.04
N ALA A 332 3.36 -19.37 6.86
CA ALA A 332 3.89 -18.03 6.60
C ALA A 332 2.81 -16.95 6.64
N VAL A 333 1.64 -17.21 6.03
CA VAL A 333 0.50 -16.28 6.09
C VAL A 333 0.04 -16.06 7.53
N ARG A 334 -0.04 -17.14 8.32
CA ARG A 334 -0.45 -17.07 9.73
C ARG A 334 0.54 -16.28 10.59
N LEU A 335 1.85 -16.49 10.39
CA LEU A 335 2.90 -15.72 11.05
C LEU A 335 2.87 -14.25 10.63
N ALA A 336 2.73 -13.96 9.33
CA ALA A 336 2.61 -12.59 8.83
C ALA A 336 1.39 -11.84 9.41
N ASN A 337 0.23 -12.52 9.53
CA ASN A 337 -0.95 -11.96 10.21
C ASN A 337 -0.67 -11.64 11.69
N ARG A 338 -0.04 -12.58 12.41
CA ARG A 338 0.39 -12.36 13.80
C ARG A 338 1.34 -11.16 13.91
N ASN A 339 2.32 -11.05 13.02
CA ASN A 339 3.29 -9.96 13.03
C ASN A 339 2.65 -8.60 12.78
N LEU A 340 1.65 -8.49 11.89
CA LEU A 340 0.91 -7.23 11.72
C LEU A 340 0.16 -6.83 12.99
N ARG A 341 -0.39 -7.79 13.72
CA ARG A 341 -1.08 -7.52 14.99
C ARG A 341 -0.11 -7.03 16.06
N ILE A 342 1.10 -7.60 16.10
CA ILE A 342 2.17 -7.11 16.98
C ILE A 342 2.62 -5.71 16.55
N ALA A 343 2.85 -5.49 15.26
CA ALA A 343 3.23 -4.19 14.73
C ALA A 343 2.22 -3.09 15.10
N TRP A 344 0.92 -3.38 15.05
CA TRP A 344 -0.13 -2.44 15.49
C TRP A 344 0.02 -2.01 16.95
N VAL A 345 0.38 -2.94 17.85
CA VAL A 345 0.64 -2.63 19.26
C VAL A 345 1.89 -1.75 19.40
N LEU A 346 2.99 -2.11 18.72
CA LEU A 346 4.25 -1.36 18.77
C LEU A 346 4.19 0.03 18.12
N LEU A 347 3.19 0.27 17.26
CA LEU A 347 2.93 1.59 16.68
C LEU A 347 2.21 2.52 17.67
N GLN A 348 1.51 1.97 18.68
CA GLN A 348 0.78 2.75 19.70
C GLN A 348 1.58 2.98 20.98
N ASN A 349 2.63 2.19 21.19
CA ASN A 349 3.42 2.26 22.41
C ASN A 349 4.92 2.34 22.12
N GLU A 350 5.67 2.78 23.12
CA GLU A 350 7.13 2.87 23.03
C GLU A 350 7.83 1.54 23.42
N GLN A 351 7.07 0.45 23.52
CA GLN A 351 7.59 -0.86 23.93
C GLN A 351 8.28 -1.57 22.77
N THR A 352 9.22 -2.45 23.10
CA THR A 352 9.85 -3.37 22.14
C THR A 352 9.18 -4.74 22.20
N TYR A 353 9.22 -5.50 21.10
CA TYR A 353 8.69 -6.86 21.11
C TYR A 353 9.66 -7.78 21.85
N GLN A 354 9.15 -8.40 22.92
CA GLN A 354 9.86 -9.45 23.63
C GLN A 354 9.23 -10.81 23.29
N ARG A 355 10.09 -11.79 22.96
CA ARG A 355 9.68 -13.14 22.56
C ARG A 355 8.96 -13.89 23.69
N GLN A 356 9.34 -13.60 24.93
CA GLN A 356 8.71 -14.03 26.16
C GLN A 356 8.47 -12.78 27.02
N PRO A 357 7.35 -12.69 27.75
CA PRO A 357 7.32 -11.77 28.87
C PRO A 357 8.42 -12.18 29.86
N VAL A 358 9.16 -11.23 30.40
CA VAL A 358 9.97 -11.49 31.59
C VAL A 358 9.00 -12.01 32.66
N ASN A 359 9.32 -13.15 33.27
CA ASN A 359 8.59 -13.69 34.42
C ASN A 359 8.84 -12.79 35.66
N ASP A 360 8.42 -11.52 35.60
CA ASP A 360 8.56 -10.54 36.70
C ASP A 360 7.28 -9.72 36.89
N ARG A 361 6.11 -10.36 36.75
CA ARG A 361 4.84 -9.90 37.37
C ARG A 361 3.98 -11.09 37.79
N GLN A 362 4.52 -11.88 38.72
CA GLN A 362 3.71 -12.65 39.65
C GLN A 362 3.95 -12.10 41.06
N ALA A 363 3.37 -10.94 41.34
CA ALA A 363 2.96 -10.47 42.66
C ALA A 363 2.45 -9.03 42.49
N GLU A 364 1.34 -8.72 43.18
CA GLU A 364 0.70 -7.40 43.27
C GLU A 364 -0.07 -6.99 42.00
N MET A 365 -1.40 -6.91 41.98
CA MET A 365 -2.33 -6.55 43.05
C MET A 365 -3.63 -7.35 42.91
N SER A 366 -4.05 -7.91 44.05
CA SER A 366 -5.44 -8.15 44.38
C SER A 366 -6.19 -6.83 44.58
N HIS A 367 -7.49 -6.86 44.30
CA HIS A 367 -8.52 -5.82 44.48
C HIS A 367 -8.67 -4.80 43.36
#